data_AF-F9VP17-F1
#
_entry.id   AF-F9VP17-F1
#
_cell.length_a   1.000
_cell.length_b   1.000
_cell.length_c   1.000
_cell.angle_alpha   90.00
_cell.angle_beta   90.00
_cell.angle_gamma   90.00
#
_symmetry.space_group_name_H-M   'P 1'
#
loop_
_entity.id
_entity.type
_entity.pdbx_description
1 polymer ?
#
loop_
_entity_poly.entity_id
_entity_poly.type
_entity_poly.pdbx_seq_one_letter_code
_entity_poly.pdbx_strand_id
1 'polypeptide(L)'
;MEPFYFKSYEKVVGTAHNVDELEKEIARIGATDPACVNWHLEQGHIVQWLKYIGNNTLAEMLEGVKDWKEALARIRDYYAIQQKAVTSSKRRSKRK
;
A
#
# COMPACT_ATOMS: atom_id res chain seq x y z
N MET A 1 4.14 5.90 14.79
CA MET A 1 3.98 4.69 13.98
C MET A 1 5.35 4.30 13.45
N GLU A 2 5.70 3.02 13.53
CA GLU A 2 6.96 2.53 12.97
C GLU A 2 6.88 2.50 11.43
N PRO A 3 7.91 3.01 10.73
CA PRO A 3 7.94 2.96 9.28
C PRO A 3 8.19 1.55 8.76
N PHE A 4 7.72 1.30 7.55
CA PHE A 4 8.07 0.11 6.79
C PHE A 4 9.42 0.31 6.10
N TYR A 5 10.32 -0.65 6.26
CA TYR A 5 11.62 -0.63 5.60
C TYR A 5 11.66 -1.69 4.50
N PHE A 6 11.88 -1.26 3.27
CA PHE A 6 12.20 -2.18 2.18
C PHE A 6 13.65 -2.60 2.30
N LYS A 7 13.90 -3.89 2.52
CA LYS A 7 15.26 -4.43 2.70
C LYS A 7 15.62 -5.41 1.58
N SER A 8 16.75 -5.15 0.92
CA SER A 8 17.35 -6.07 -0.07
C SER A 8 18.73 -6.48 0.44
N TYR A 9 18.92 -7.79 0.70
CA TYR A 9 20.19 -8.36 1.22
C TYR A 9 20.83 -7.50 2.32
N GLU A 10 20.09 -7.25 3.40
CA GLU A 10 20.47 -6.46 4.59
C GLU A 10 20.58 -4.94 4.41
N LYS A 11 20.44 -4.42 3.19
CA LYS A 11 20.41 -2.97 2.93
C LYS A 11 18.99 -2.45 2.89
N VAL A 12 18.74 -1.36 3.61
CA VAL A 12 17.50 -0.59 3.46
C VAL A 12 17.56 0.15 2.12
N VAL A 13 16.68 -0.21 1.20
CA VAL A 13 16.58 0.39 -0.14
C VAL A 13 15.44 1.39 -0.25
N GLY A 14 14.53 1.41 0.72
CA GLY A 14 13.39 2.31 0.77
C GLY A 14 12.72 2.34 2.14
N THR A 15 11.96 3.39 2.42
CA THR A 15 11.25 3.57 3.69
C THR A 15 9.91 4.26 3.47
N ALA A 16 8.86 3.75 4.11
CA ALA A 16 7.51 4.31 4.00
C ALA A 16 6.87 4.49 5.38
N HIS A 17 6.38 5.68 5.68
CA HIS A 17 5.70 6.01 6.95
C HIS A 17 4.16 5.96 6.82
N ASN A 18 3.65 6.00 5.60
CA ASN A 18 2.23 6.04 5.28
C ASN A 18 1.99 5.37 3.92
N VAL A 19 0.71 5.24 3.54
CA VAL A 19 0.30 4.55 2.32
C VAL A 19 0.76 5.28 1.05
N ASP A 20 0.85 6.61 1.08
CA ASP A 20 1.29 7.43 -0.06
C ASP A 20 2.79 7.21 -0.35
N GLU A 21 3.61 7.21 0.70
CA GLU A 21 5.02 6.84 0.62
C GLU A 21 5.21 5.38 0.22
N LEU A 22 4.37 4.47 0.73
CA LEU A 22 4.40 3.06 0.35
C LEU A 22 4.17 2.92 -1.17
N GLU A 23 3.18 3.61 -1.75
CA GLU A 23 2.93 3.59 -3.20
C GLU A 23 4.16 4.07 -3.98
N LYS A 24 4.73 5.21 -3.58
CA LYS A 24 5.90 5.81 -4.24
C LYS A 24 7.11 4.89 -4.20
N GLU A 25 7.38 4.28 -3.05
CA GLU A 25 8.50 3.37 -2.87
C GLU A 25 8.30 2.05 -3.62
N ILE A 26 7.10 1.48 -3.62
CA ILE A 26 6.75 0.32 -4.46
C ILE A 26 6.98 0.63 -5.93
N ALA A 27 6.57 1.81 -6.42
CA ALA A 27 6.78 2.20 -7.81
C ALA A 27 8.25 2.42 -8.15
N ARG A 28 8.99 3.14 -7.30
CA ARG A 28 10.41 3.45 -7.50
C ARG A 28 11.28 2.21 -7.47
N ILE A 29 11.10 1.39 -6.42
CA ILE A 29 11.86 0.15 -6.24
C ILE A 29 11.38 -0.89 -7.24
N GLY A 30 10.08 -1.07 -7.44
CA GLY A 30 9.53 -2.03 -8.41
C GLY A 30 10.00 -1.78 -9.84
N ALA A 31 10.26 -0.54 -10.24
CA ALA A 31 10.83 -0.20 -11.54
C ALA A 31 12.33 -0.54 -11.67
N THR A 32 13.07 -0.56 -10.55
CA THR A 32 14.54 -0.74 -10.54
C THR A 32 14.95 -2.16 -10.12
N ASP A 33 14.32 -2.67 -9.07
CA ASP A 33 14.48 -4.01 -8.49
C ASP A 33 13.09 -4.60 -8.16
N PRO A 34 12.38 -5.15 -9.17
CA PRO A 34 11.10 -5.82 -8.99
C PRO A 34 11.13 -6.94 -7.95
N ALA A 35 12.25 -7.67 -7.87
CA ALA A 35 12.39 -8.85 -7.03
C ALA A 35 12.31 -8.50 -5.55
N CYS A 36 12.90 -7.37 -5.13
CA CYS A 36 12.79 -6.87 -3.77
C CYS A 36 11.34 -6.65 -3.36
N VAL A 37 10.56 -5.93 -4.18
CA VAL A 37 9.15 -5.62 -3.85
C VAL A 37 8.29 -6.88 -3.87
N ASN A 38 8.43 -7.70 -4.91
CA ASN A 38 7.68 -8.94 -5.05
C ASN A 38 7.93 -9.90 -3.89
N TRP A 39 9.16 -9.98 -3.39
CA TRP A 39 9.48 -10.78 -2.22
C TRP A 39 8.76 -10.27 -0.96
N HIS A 40 8.77 -8.96 -0.68
CA HIS A 40 8.04 -8.41 0.49
C HIS A 40 6.53 -8.61 0.39
N LEU A 41 5.98 -8.56 -0.82
CA LEU A 41 4.58 -8.84 -1.11
C LEU A 41 4.26 -10.32 -0.84
N GLU A 42 5.06 -11.23 -1.40
CA GLU A 42 4.87 -12.67 -1.26
C GLU A 42 5.03 -13.14 0.20
N GLN A 43 5.95 -12.55 0.96
CA GLN A 43 6.10 -12.83 2.39
C GLN A 43 4.98 -12.20 3.25
N GLY A 44 4.14 -11.33 2.68
CA GLY A 44 3.08 -10.64 3.41
C GLY A 44 3.58 -9.55 4.37
N HIS A 45 4.84 -9.09 4.24
CA HIS A 45 5.41 -8.05 5.10
C HIS A 45 4.64 -6.73 5.00
N ILE A 46 4.26 -6.35 3.78
CA ILE A 46 3.49 -5.13 3.53
C ILE A 46 2.09 -5.24 4.13
N VAL A 47 1.43 -6.40 3.97
CA VAL A 47 0.12 -6.69 4.55
C VAL A 47 0.16 -6.61 6.08
N GLN A 48 1.18 -7.20 6.70
CA GLN A 48 1.36 -7.16 8.16
C GLN A 48 1.57 -5.73 8.66
N TRP A 49 2.39 -4.94 7.97
CA TRP A 49 2.60 -3.53 8.33
C TRP A 49 1.32 -2.70 8.18
N LEU A 50 0.54 -2.92 7.11
CA LEU A 50 -0.74 -2.24 6.91
C LEU A 50 -1.75 -2.56 8.03
N LYS A 51 -1.82 -3.83 8.47
CA LYS A 51 -2.63 -4.23 9.63
C LYS A 51 -2.14 -3.54 10.91
N TYR A 52 -0.82 -3.46 11.12
CA TYR A 52 -0.23 -2.79 12.28
C TYR A 52 -0.57 -1.30 12.35
N ILE A 53 -0.56 -0.57 11.23
CA ILE A 53 -0.97 0.84 11.21
C ILE A 53 -2.49 1.05 11.22
N GLY A 54 -3.27 -0.03 11.27
CA GLY A 54 -4.74 -0.02 11.33
C GLY A 54 -5.44 0.08 9.98
N ASN A 55 -4.74 -0.08 8.85
CA ASN A 55 -5.32 -0.07 7.51
C ASN A 55 -5.68 -1.49 7.02
N ASN A 56 -6.69 -2.08 7.64
CA ASN A 56 -7.12 -3.45 7.34
C ASN A 56 -7.68 -3.59 5.92
N THR A 57 -8.38 -2.58 5.41
CA THR A 57 -8.97 -2.61 4.06
C THR A 57 -7.90 -2.76 2.98
N LEU A 58 -6.84 -1.94 3.03
CA LEU A 58 -5.76 -2.08 2.06
C LEU A 58 -4.96 -3.37 2.27
N ALA A 59 -4.80 -3.80 3.52
CA ALA A 59 -4.13 -5.06 3.83
C ALA A 59 -4.85 -6.27 3.19
N GLU A 60 -6.18 -6.32 3.28
CA GLU A 60 -7.01 -7.35 2.62
C GLU A 60 -6.89 -7.27 1.09
N MET A 61 -6.90 -6.05 0.52
CA MET A 61 -6.76 -5.87 -0.93
C MET A 61 -5.41 -6.32 -1.49
N LEU A 62 -4.37 -6.30 -0.66
CA LEU A 62 -3.01 -6.74 -1.00
C LEU A 62 -2.71 -8.18 -0.57
N GLU A 63 -3.64 -8.85 0.10
CA GLU A 63 -3.45 -10.24 0.52
C GLU A 63 -3.36 -11.16 -0.70
N GLY A 64 -2.29 -11.97 -0.74
CA GLY A 64 -2.01 -12.89 -1.86
C GLY A 64 -1.43 -12.24 -3.12
N VAL A 65 -1.24 -10.91 -3.14
CA VAL A 65 -0.57 -10.22 -4.26
C VAL A 65 0.92 -10.54 -4.24
N LYS A 66 1.48 -10.86 -5.41
CA LYS A 66 2.91 -11.21 -5.56
C LYS A 66 3.66 -10.33 -6.58
N ASP A 67 2.94 -9.49 -7.30
CA ASP A 67 3.49 -8.62 -8.32
C ASP A 67 3.36 -7.14 -7.92
N TRP A 68 4.44 -6.38 -8.05
CA TRP A 68 4.48 -4.97 -7.68
C TRP A 68 3.55 -4.09 -8.51
N LYS A 69 3.29 -4.42 -9.78
CA LYS A 69 2.35 -3.65 -10.61
C LYS A 69 0.92 -3.92 -10.18
N GLU A 70 0.61 -5.17 -9.85
CA GLU A 70 -0.68 -5.52 -9.25
C GLU A 70 -0.88 -4.81 -7.91
N ALA A 71 0.14 -4.77 -7.05
CA ALA A 71 0.08 -4.04 -5.79
C ALA A 71 -0.22 -2.55 -5.99
N LEU A 72 0.45 -1.89 -6.94
CA LEU A 72 0.15 -0.50 -7.30
C LEU A 72 -1.27 -0.30 -7.80
N ALA A 73 -1.78 -1.21 -8.64
CA ALA A 73 -3.16 -1.15 -9.10
C ALA A 73 -4.15 -1.21 -7.94
N ARG A 74 -3.96 -2.12 -6.98
CA ARG A 74 -4.81 -2.25 -5.78
C ARG A 74 -4.74 -1.02 -4.87
N ILE A 75 -3.57 -0.43 -4.70
CA ILE A 75 -3.41 0.81 -3.92
C ILE A 75 -4.18 1.96 -4.57
N ARG A 76 -4.13 2.08 -5.91
CA ARG A 76 -4.89 3.09 -6.66
C ARG A 76 -6.39 2.88 -6.56
N ASP A 77 -6.85 1.62 -6.68
CA ASP A 77 -8.26 1.27 -6.50
C ASP A 77 -8.74 1.62 -5.09
N TYR A 78 -7.93 1.35 -4.07
CA TYR A 78 -8.22 1.74 -2.69
C TYR A 78 -8.43 3.25 -2.55
N TYR A 79 -7.56 4.08 -3.13
CA TYR A 79 -7.75 5.53 -3.12
C TYR A 79 -9.02 5.96 -3.86
N ALA A 80 -9.34 5.33 -5.00
CA ALA A 80 -10.56 5.62 -5.75
C ALA A 80 -11.83 5.28 -4.93
N ILE A 81 -11.82 4.18 -4.18
CA ILE A 81 -12.91 3.78 -3.27
C ILE A 81 -13.06 4.81 -2.14
N GLN A 82 -11.97 5.21 -1.50
CA GLN A 82 -11.98 6.22 -0.42
C GLN A 82 -12.55 7.56 -0.89
N GLN A 83 -12.18 8.04 -2.09
CA GLN A 83 -12.72 9.28 -2.64
C GLN A 83 -14.23 9.22 -2.92
N LYS A 84 -14.74 8.08 -3.37
CA LYS A 84 -16.19 7.85 -3.57
C LYS A 84 -16.97 7.83 -2.24
N ALA A 85 -16.39 7.28 -1.17
CA ALA A 85 -16.98 7.31 0.16
C ALA A 85 -17.10 8.75 0.72
N VAL A 86 -16.08 9.59 0.52
CA VAL A 86 -16.09 10.99 0.97
C VAL A 86 -17.13 11.84 0.22
N THR A 87 -17.23 11.67 -1.10
CA THR A 87 -18.15 12.46 -1.94
C THR A 87 -19.62 12.09 -1.75
N SER A 88 -19.93 10.82 -1.48
CA SER A 88 -21.28 10.35 -1.16
C SER A 88 -21.75 10.83 0.22
N SER A 89 -20.85 10.93 1.21
CA SER A 89 -21.16 11.48 2.54
C SER A 89 -21.52 12.98 2.49
N LYS A 90 -20.77 13.78 1.72
CA LYS A 90 -21.06 15.23 1.55
C LYS A 90 -22.43 15.52 0.93
N ARG A 91 -22.93 14.66 0.04
CA ARG A 91 -24.28 14.82 -0.55
C ARG A 91 -25.41 14.56 0.43
N ARG A 92 -25.19 13.73 1.46
CA ARG A 92 -26.21 13.38 2.46
C ARG A 92 -26.37 14.47 3.53
N SER A 93 -25.33 15.24 3.82
CA SER A 93 -25.36 16.34 4.80
C SER A 93 -26.00 17.64 4.28
N LYS A 94 -26.18 17.81 2.97
CA LYS A 94 -26.77 19.04 2.37
C LYS A 94 -28.30 18.94 2.15
N ARG A 95 -28.92 17.87 2.64
CA ARG A 95 -30.37 17.59 2.54
C ARG A 95 -31.11 17.68 3.88
N LYS A 96 -30.50 18.23 4.91
CA LYS A 96 -31.17 18.58 6.18
C LYS A 96 -31.31 20.09 6.29
#